data_AF-A0A914DZ38-F1
#
_entry.id   AF-A0A914DZ38-F1
#
_cell.length_a   1.000
_cell.length_b   1.000
_cell.length_c   1.000
_cell.angle_alpha   90.00
_cell.angle_beta   90.00
_cell.angle_gamma   90.00
#
_symmetry.space_group_name_H-M   'P 1'
#
loop_
_entity.id
_entity.type
_entity.pdbx_description
1 polymer ?
#
loop_
_entity_poly.entity_id
_entity_poly.type
_entity_poly.pdbx_seq_one_letter_code
_entity_poly.pdbx_strand_id
1 'polypeptide(L)'
;MAVLVTLWGARLTFNFARKGGYTGMEDYRWAILRARMSPGQFQAFNLFFIVLYQNALLVLITLPAVVALAFPAPFTGWDAAWSLLFLLFLVGEFTADQQQWKFHQRKRAAGGTLSPGFVDTGLFRYSRHPNFFCEQAQWWMLYLLGATAAAASGVSFWGGALNWSIIGAALLTVLFIGSTVFTESITSEKYPAYADYRRRTSMLVPWPPRRASAEQPA
;
A
#
# COMPACT_ATOMS: atom_id res chain seq x y z
N MET A 1 5.60 12.09 14.70
CA MET A 1 4.44 11.51 13.97
C MET A 1 3.82 12.50 12.98
N ALA A 2 3.39 13.70 13.40
CA ALA A 2 2.77 14.70 12.51
C ALA A 2 3.59 14.96 11.23
N VAL A 3 4.88 15.28 11.36
CA VAL A 3 5.78 15.49 10.21
C VAL A 3 5.80 14.29 9.25
N LEU A 4 5.89 13.05 9.76
CA LEU A 4 5.91 11.83 8.94
C LEU A 4 4.61 11.69 8.13
N VAL A 5 3.47 11.88 8.79
CA VAL A 5 2.14 11.80 8.14
C VAL A 5 1.93 12.96 7.15
N THR A 6 2.44 14.15 7.44
CA THR A 6 2.40 15.28 6.50
C THR A 6 3.23 14.99 5.25
N LEU A 7 4.43 14.41 5.39
CA LEU A 7 5.26 14.02 4.24
C LEU A 7 4.60 12.92 3.41
N TRP A 8 4.02 11.91 4.07
CA TRP A 8 3.19 10.87 3.44
C TRP A 8 2.01 11.47 2.66
N GLY A 9 1.27 12.37 3.29
CA GLY A 9 0.12 13.04 2.69
C GLY A 9 0.52 13.91 1.49
N ALA A 10 1.59 14.69 1.61
CA ALA A 10 2.14 15.49 0.52
C ALA A 10 2.52 14.62 -0.69
N ARG A 11 3.16 13.46 -0.44
CA ARG A 11 3.49 12.49 -1.49
C ARG A 11 2.24 11.89 -2.13
N LEU A 12 1.24 11.50 -1.34
CA LEU A 12 -0.04 10.98 -1.85
C LEU A 12 -0.75 12.02 -2.73
N THR A 13 -0.90 13.25 -2.23
CA THR A 13 -1.50 14.38 -2.94
C THR A 13 -0.78 14.65 -4.26
N PHE A 14 0.56 14.71 -4.24
CA PHE A 14 1.36 14.88 -5.45
C PHE A 14 1.14 13.73 -6.45
N ASN A 15 1.19 12.48 -6.00
CA ASN A 15 1.04 11.31 -6.88
C ASN A 15 -0.37 11.24 -7.49
N PHE A 16 -1.40 11.64 -6.73
CA PHE A 16 -2.78 11.72 -7.20
C PHE A 16 -2.98 12.87 -8.19
N ALA A 17 -2.45 14.07 -7.88
CA ALA A 17 -2.53 15.24 -8.73
C ALA A 17 -1.95 14.99 -10.12
N ARG A 18 -0.72 14.46 -10.19
CA ARG A 18 -0.05 14.21 -11.49
C ARG A 18 -0.76 13.16 -12.34
N LYS A 19 -1.51 12.24 -11.71
CA LYS A 19 -2.32 11.23 -12.41
C LYS A 19 -3.68 11.74 -12.87
N GLY A 20 -4.00 13.02 -12.63
CA GLY A 20 -5.27 13.64 -13.02
C GLY A 20 -6.40 13.42 -12.02
N GLY A 21 -6.09 13.07 -10.76
CA GLY A 21 -7.11 12.75 -9.75
C GLY A 21 -8.08 13.90 -9.43
N TYR A 22 -7.70 15.16 -9.71
CA TYR A 22 -8.53 16.34 -9.48
C TYR A 22 -9.30 16.83 -10.72
N THR A 23 -9.35 16.03 -11.79
CA THR A 23 -10.09 16.38 -13.02
C THR A 23 -11.48 15.74 -13.10
N GLY A 24 -11.97 15.14 -12.01
CA GLY A 24 -13.26 14.44 -11.98
C GLY A 24 -13.25 13.04 -12.63
N MET A 25 -12.08 12.47 -12.89
CA MET A 25 -11.97 11.10 -13.40
C MET A 25 -12.17 10.07 -12.29
N GLU A 26 -13.01 9.06 -12.54
CA GLU A 26 -13.14 7.88 -11.69
C GLU A 26 -11.99 6.89 -11.97
N ASP A 27 -11.49 6.21 -10.94
CA ASP A 27 -10.54 5.10 -11.12
C ASP A 27 -11.21 3.98 -11.92
N TYR A 28 -10.56 3.54 -13.01
CA TYR A 28 -11.10 2.55 -13.95
C TYR A 28 -11.54 1.23 -13.28
N ARG A 29 -10.95 0.89 -12.13
CA ARG A 29 -11.27 -0.31 -11.36
C ARG A 29 -12.71 -0.30 -10.84
N TRP A 30 -13.30 0.88 -10.60
CA TRP A 30 -14.68 1.00 -10.14
C TRP A 30 -15.70 0.57 -11.20
N ALA A 31 -15.49 0.96 -12.45
CA ALA A 31 -16.33 0.52 -13.56
C ALA A 31 -16.28 -1.01 -13.73
N ILE A 32 -15.08 -1.60 -13.64
CA ILE A 32 -14.89 -3.05 -13.73
C ILE A 32 -15.57 -3.77 -12.55
N LEU A 33 -15.40 -3.26 -11.33
CA LEU A 33 -16.01 -3.85 -10.15
C LEU A 33 -17.55 -3.82 -10.24
N ARG A 34 -18.11 -2.68 -10.66
CA ARG A 34 -19.56 -2.50 -10.83
C ARG A 34 -20.14 -3.44 -11.87
N ALA A 35 -19.41 -3.70 -12.96
CA ALA A 35 -19.83 -4.65 -13.99
C ALA A 35 -19.84 -6.12 -13.51
N ARG A 36 -19.12 -6.44 -12.43
CA ARG A 36 -19.06 -7.80 -11.83
C ARG A 36 -20.15 -8.04 -10.77
N MET A 37 -21.03 -7.08 -10.51
CA MET A 37 -22.05 -7.13 -9.45
C MET A 37 -23.42 -6.75 -9.97
N SER A 38 -24.49 -7.30 -9.38
CA SER A 38 -25.84 -6.77 -9.58
C SER A 38 -25.98 -5.38 -8.94
N PRO A 39 -26.95 -4.56 -9.37
CA PRO A 39 -27.18 -3.24 -8.76
C PRO A 39 -27.37 -3.30 -7.23
N GLY A 40 -28.12 -4.30 -6.73
CA GLY A 40 -28.32 -4.49 -5.29
C GLY A 40 -27.06 -4.88 -4.54
N GLN A 41 -26.24 -5.78 -5.12
CA GLN A 41 -24.95 -6.16 -4.55
C GLN A 41 -23.99 -4.96 -4.49
N PHE A 42 -23.97 -4.13 -5.52
CA PHE A 42 -23.14 -2.92 -5.54
C PHE A 42 -23.58 -1.91 -4.49
N GLN A 43 -24.89 -1.73 -4.25
CA GLN A 43 -25.36 -0.85 -3.17
C GLN A 43 -25.01 -1.38 -1.78
N ALA A 44 -25.12 -2.68 -1.54
CA ALA A 44 -24.68 -3.29 -0.29
C ALA A 44 -23.16 -3.12 -0.11
N PHE A 45 -22.36 -3.38 -1.15
CA PHE A 45 -20.92 -3.14 -1.15
C PHE A 45 -20.59 -1.67 -0.85
N ASN A 46 -21.30 -0.73 -1.49
CA ASN A 46 -21.13 0.70 -1.25
C ASN A 46 -21.37 1.05 0.21
N LEU A 47 -22.47 0.59 0.80
CA LEU A 47 -22.79 0.86 2.21
C LEU A 47 -21.75 0.24 3.16
N PHE A 48 -21.53 -1.07 3.08
CA PHE A 48 -20.72 -1.77 4.08
C PHE A 48 -19.22 -1.58 3.88
N PHE A 49 -18.74 -1.53 2.64
CA PHE A 49 -17.32 -1.42 2.35
C PHE A 49 -16.87 0.04 2.16
N ILE A 50 -17.50 0.78 1.25
CA ILE A 50 -17.05 2.14 0.92
C ILE A 50 -17.43 3.12 2.03
N VAL A 51 -18.68 3.13 2.46
CA VAL A 51 -19.15 4.09 3.46
C VAL A 51 -18.67 3.67 4.86
N LEU A 52 -18.93 2.44 5.30
CA LEU A 52 -18.59 2.05 6.67
C LEU A 52 -17.11 1.67 6.83
N TYR A 53 -16.64 0.64 6.13
CA TYR A 53 -15.29 0.11 6.36
C TYR A 53 -14.17 1.10 6.00
N GLN A 54 -14.20 1.77 4.84
CA GLN A 54 -13.14 2.73 4.46
C GLN A 54 -13.08 3.93 5.41
N ASN A 55 -14.23 4.52 5.78
CA ASN A 55 -14.25 5.64 6.73
C ASN A 55 -13.81 5.22 8.14
N ALA A 56 -14.26 4.05 8.61
CA ALA A 56 -13.77 3.50 9.87
C ALA A 56 -12.25 3.30 9.81
N LEU A 57 -11.73 2.72 8.73
CA LEU A 57 -10.30 2.49 8.56
C LEU A 57 -9.48 3.79 8.59
N LEU A 58 -9.97 4.88 7.98
CA LEU A 58 -9.33 6.20 8.05
C LEU A 58 -9.19 6.71 9.48
N VAL A 59 -10.17 6.45 10.35
CA VAL A 59 -10.05 6.76 11.78
C VAL A 59 -9.07 5.81 12.45
N LEU A 60 -9.20 4.50 12.20
CA LEU A 60 -8.40 3.48 12.87
C LEU A 60 -6.89 3.63 12.64
N ILE A 61 -6.45 4.04 11.44
CA ILE A 61 -5.02 4.26 11.16
C ILE A 61 -4.44 5.48 11.89
N THR A 62 -5.27 6.38 12.44
CA THR A 62 -4.82 7.54 13.24
C THR A 62 -4.65 7.23 14.72
N LEU A 63 -5.21 6.11 15.20
CA LEU A 63 -5.21 5.73 16.60
C LEU A 63 -3.83 5.64 17.26
N PRO A 64 -2.74 5.22 16.57
CA PRO A 64 -1.42 5.24 17.18
C PRO A 64 -0.99 6.64 17.66
N ALA A 65 -1.42 7.70 16.96
CA ALA A 65 -1.14 9.07 17.39
C ALA A 65 -1.92 9.44 18.66
N VAL A 66 -3.16 8.95 18.80
CA VAL A 66 -3.97 9.11 20.01
C VAL A 66 -3.30 8.39 21.19
N VAL A 67 -2.79 7.17 20.97
CA VAL A 67 -2.02 6.43 21.98
C VAL A 67 -0.79 7.22 22.41
N ALA A 68 0.01 7.73 21.47
CA ALA A 68 1.19 8.54 21.80
C ALA A 68 0.86 9.82 22.59
N LEU A 69 -0.29 10.45 22.32
CA LEU A 69 -0.76 11.62 23.06
C LEU A 69 -1.26 11.28 24.47
N ALA A 70 -1.93 10.14 24.62
CA ALA A 70 -2.45 9.69 25.92
C ALA A 70 -1.35 9.20 26.87
N PHE A 71 -0.22 8.75 26.32
CA PHE A 71 0.91 8.21 27.06
C PHE A 71 2.20 8.97 26.74
N PRO A 72 2.31 10.25 27.17
CA PRO A 72 3.49 11.06 26.91
C PRO A 72 4.71 10.44 27.59
N ALA A 73 5.75 10.17 26.81
CA ALA A 73 7.02 9.61 27.27
C ALA A 73 8.20 10.35 26.61
N PRO A 74 9.39 10.33 27.23
CA PRO A 74 10.59 10.87 26.60
C PRO A 74 10.90 10.17 25.27
N PHE A 75 11.41 10.92 24.30
CA PHE A 75 11.83 10.37 23.01
C PHE A 75 13.02 9.41 23.19
N THR A 76 12.93 8.23 22.58
CA THR A 76 13.91 7.15 22.71
C THR A 76 14.59 6.83 21.37
N GLY A 77 15.64 5.99 21.40
CA GLY A 77 16.27 5.47 20.19
C GLY A 77 15.31 4.66 19.29
N TRP A 78 14.28 4.05 19.88
CA TRP A 78 13.25 3.32 19.12
C TRP A 78 12.38 4.26 18.30
N ASP A 79 12.02 5.42 18.86
CA ASP A 79 11.26 6.45 18.14
C ASP A 79 12.04 6.94 16.91
N ALA A 80 13.36 7.14 17.05
CA ALA A 80 14.24 7.45 15.94
C ALA A 80 14.29 6.33 14.90
N ALA A 81 14.43 5.07 15.33
CA ALA A 81 14.49 3.91 14.45
C ALA A 81 13.20 3.74 13.62
N TRP A 82 12.02 3.79 14.24
CA TRP A 82 10.74 3.68 13.54
C TRP A 82 10.49 4.86 12.61
N SER A 83 10.88 6.07 13.01
CA SER A 83 10.80 7.26 12.15
C SER A 83 11.71 7.15 10.93
N LEU A 84 12.94 6.65 11.10
CA LEU A 84 13.88 6.43 9.99
C LEU A 84 13.37 5.35 9.03
N LEU A 85 12.86 4.24 9.56
CA LEU A 85 12.27 3.18 8.75
C LEU A 85 11.02 3.67 7.99
N PHE A 86 10.17 4.49 8.63
CA PHE A 86 9.05 5.14 7.95
C PHE A 86 9.54 5.96 6.75
N LEU A 87 10.55 6.81 6.95
CA LEU A 87 11.10 7.64 5.87
C LEU A 87 11.74 6.79 4.76
N LEU A 88 12.40 5.69 5.10
CA LEU A 88 12.94 4.75 4.11
C LEU A 88 11.82 4.14 3.26
N PHE A 89 10.72 3.72 3.88
CA PHE A 89 9.55 3.21 3.15
C PHE A 89 8.87 4.30 2.34
N LEU A 90 8.78 5.55 2.84
CA LEU A 90 8.27 6.68 2.07
C LEU A 90 9.08 6.94 0.80
N VAL A 91 10.41 6.89 0.89
CA VAL A 91 11.32 7.01 -0.26
C VAL A 91 11.15 5.82 -1.21
N GLY A 92 11.03 4.60 -0.67
CA GLY A 92 10.76 3.39 -1.45
C GLY A 92 9.44 3.47 -2.23
N GLU A 93 8.39 3.94 -1.58
CA GLU A 93 7.08 4.13 -2.18
C GLU A 93 7.12 5.19 -3.28
N PHE A 94 7.70 6.36 -2.99
CA PHE A 94 7.86 7.43 -3.97
C PHE A 94 8.65 6.95 -5.21
N THR A 95 9.69 6.14 -4.99
CA THR A 95 10.49 5.55 -6.06
C THR A 95 9.67 4.58 -6.91
N ALA A 96 8.90 3.69 -6.28
CA ALA A 96 8.02 2.76 -6.97
C ALA A 96 6.94 3.49 -7.79
N ASP A 97 6.30 4.49 -7.19
CA ASP A 97 5.34 5.37 -7.88
C ASP A 97 5.98 6.07 -9.08
N GLN A 98 7.22 6.56 -8.94
CA GLN A 98 7.94 7.22 -10.02
C GLN A 98 8.33 6.26 -11.16
N GLN A 99 8.65 5.01 -10.85
CA GLN A 99 8.89 3.96 -11.85
C GLN A 99 7.63 3.66 -12.66
N GLN A 100 6.47 3.51 -11.99
CA GLN A 100 5.17 3.34 -12.66
C GLN A 100 4.81 4.56 -13.51
N TRP A 101 4.99 5.77 -12.98
CA TRP A 101 4.71 7.00 -13.71
C TRP A 101 5.51 7.09 -15.01
N LYS A 102 6.82 6.87 -14.96
CA LYS A 102 7.69 6.86 -16.14
C LYS A 102 7.26 5.81 -17.16
N PHE A 103 6.91 4.61 -16.69
CA PHE A 103 6.40 3.56 -17.57
C PHE A 103 5.11 3.97 -18.27
N HIS A 104 4.12 4.51 -17.55
CA HIS A 104 2.86 4.94 -18.14
C HIS A 104 3.02 6.11 -19.12
N GLN A 105 3.94 7.04 -18.85
CA GLN A 105 4.29 8.10 -19.81
C GLN A 105 4.88 7.51 -21.09
N ARG A 106 5.85 6.60 -20.98
CA ARG A 106 6.43 5.91 -22.15
C ARG A 106 5.38 5.14 -22.94
N LYS A 107 4.49 4.42 -22.27
CA LYS A 107 3.40 3.67 -22.88
C LYS A 107 2.42 4.59 -23.61
N ARG A 108 2.09 5.75 -23.03
CA ARG A 108 1.26 6.75 -23.70
C ARG A 108 1.95 7.30 -24.95
N ALA A 109 3.24 7.62 -24.87
CA ALA A 109 4.02 8.08 -26.02
C ALA A 109 4.12 7.02 -27.14
N ALA A 110 4.09 5.74 -26.79
CA ALA A 110 4.08 4.62 -27.73
C ALA A 110 2.67 4.25 -28.25
N GLY A 111 1.68 5.14 -28.14
CA GLY A 111 0.32 4.88 -28.65
C GLY A 111 -0.56 4.01 -27.74
N GLY A 112 -0.19 3.84 -26.47
CA GLY A 112 -0.97 3.12 -25.47
C GLY A 112 -0.58 1.65 -25.28
N THR A 113 0.28 1.12 -26.16
CA THR A 113 0.82 -0.24 -26.09
C THR A 113 2.32 -0.21 -25.87
N LEU A 114 2.80 -1.06 -24.97
CA LEU A 114 4.22 -1.23 -24.68
C LEU A 114 4.39 -2.64 -24.12
N SER A 115 5.34 -3.42 -24.62
CA SER A 115 5.64 -4.75 -24.08
C SER A 115 6.56 -4.62 -22.86
N PRO A 116 6.35 -5.38 -21.76
CA PRO A 116 5.37 -6.47 -21.58
C PRO A 116 3.96 -6.00 -21.15
N GLY A 117 3.73 -4.69 -21.00
CA GLY A 117 2.43 -4.12 -20.65
C GLY A 117 2.32 -3.58 -19.22
N PHE A 118 3.30 -3.94 -18.39
CA PHE A 118 3.45 -3.62 -16.98
C PHE A 118 4.93 -3.37 -16.64
N VAL A 119 5.20 -2.86 -15.43
CA VAL A 119 6.56 -2.65 -14.92
C VAL A 119 7.08 -3.93 -14.28
N ASP A 120 8.26 -4.38 -14.71
CA ASP A 120 8.94 -5.57 -14.20
C ASP A 120 10.43 -5.31 -13.84
N THR A 121 10.87 -4.06 -13.91
CA THR A 121 12.24 -3.61 -13.61
C THR A 121 12.30 -2.75 -12.36
N GLY A 122 13.51 -2.46 -11.86
CA GLY A 122 13.68 -1.63 -10.66
C GLY A 122 13.14 -2.32 -9.41
N LEU A 123 12.32 -1.61 -8.61
CA LEU A 123 11.72 -2.19 -7.40
C LEU A 123 10.70 -3.28 -7.76
N PHE A 124 10.07 -3.16 -8.93
CA PHE A 124 9.13 -4.17 -9.44
C PHE A 124 9.79 -5.52 -9.73
N ARG A 125 11.12 -5.57 -9.88
CA ARG A 125 11.83 -6.85 -9.99
C ARG A 125 11.73 -7.70 -8.71
N TYR A 126 11.57 -7.07 -7.55
CA TYR A 126 11.61 -7.73 -6.24
C TYR A 126 10.22 -7.93 -5.62
N SER A 127 9.28 -7.07 -5.96
CA SER A 127 7.88 -7.16 -5.54
C SER A 127 6.98 -6.68 -6.66
N ARG A 128 5.84 -7.33 -6.89
CA ARG A 128 4.88 -6.89 -7.90
C ARG A 128 4.16 -5.61 -7.50
N HIS A 129 4.09 -5.33 -6.19
CA HIS A 129 3.47 -4.14 -5.62
C HIS A 129 4.36 -3.53 -4.51
N PRO A 130 5.56 -3.01 -4.86
CA PRO A 130 6.51 -2.50 -3.87
C PRO A 130 5.99 -1.23 -3.18
N ASN A 131 5.22 -0.40 -3.88
CA ASN A 131 4.52 0.74 -3.30
C ASN A 131 3.50 0.31 -2.25
N PHE A 132 2.75 -0.77 -2.50
CA PHE A 132 1.76 -1.28 -1.53
C PHE A 132 2.43 -1.81 -0.27
N PHE A 133 3.56 -2.51 -0.41
CA PHE A 133 4.35 -2.94 0.74
C PHE A 133 4.86 -1.75 1.56
N CYS A 134 5.43 -0.74 0.90
CA CYS A 134 5.93 0.45 1.58
C CYS A 134 4.81 1.23 2.30
N GLU A 135 3.64 1.37 1.68
CA GLU A 135 2.46 1.97 2.29
C GLU A 135 2.04 1.22 3.56
N GLN A 136 1.86 -0.10 3.48
CA GLN A 136 1.53 -0.91 4.67
C GLN A 136 2.61 -0.79 5.75
N ALA A 137 3.89 -0.88 5.39
CA ALA A 137 5.01 -0.80 6.32
C ALA A 137 5.08 0.55 7.05
N GLN A 138 4.80 1.67 6.37
CA GLN A 138 4.70 3.00 6.99
C GLN A 138 3.65 3.04 8.10
N TRP A 139 2.47 2.46 7.87
CA TRP A 139 1.42 2.43 8.90
C TRP A 139 1.76 1.51 10.07
N TRP A 140 2.49 0.42 9.83
CA TRP A 140 3.09 -0.38 10.89
C TRP A 140 4.14 0.41 11.70
N MET A 141 4.96 1.26 11.07
CA MET A 141 5.90 2.13 11.81
C MET A 141 5.17 3.18 12.65
N LEU A 142 4.06 3.74 12.16
CA LEU A 142 3.20 4.64 12.95
C LEU A 142 2.59 3.94 14.16
N TYR A 143 2.13 2.70 13.99
CA TYR A 143 1.70 1.86 15.10
C TYR A 143 2.82 1.67 16.13
N LEU A 144 4.03 1.30 15.69
CA LEU A 144 5.17 1.08 16.58
C LEU A 144 5.59 2.35 17.33
N LEU A 145 5.46 3.54 16.74
CA LEU A 145 5.67 4.81 17.45
C LEU A 145 4.66 4.98 18.60
N GLY A 146 3.37 4.77 18.34
CA GLY A 146 2.34 4.82 19.39
C GLY A 146 2.56 3.76 20.48
N ALA A 147 2.89 2.54 20.08
CA ALA A 147 3.18 1.45 21.00
C ALA A 147 4.43 1.69 21.86
N THR A 148 5.47 2.31 21.30
CA THR A 148 6.71 2.67 22.02
C THR A 148 6.41 3.70 23.12
N ALA A 149 5.58 4.72 22.83
CA ALA A 149 5.17 5.70 23.82
C ALA A 149 4.39 5.07 24.99
N ALA A 150 3.41 4.21 24.69
CA ALA A 150 2.65 3.48 25.71
C ALA A 150 3.52 2.52 26.55
N ALA A 151 4.46 1.83 25.92
CA ALA A 151 5.41 0.96 26.60
C ALA A 151 6.31 1.75 27.56
N ALA A 152 6.84 2.89 27.10
CA ALA A 152 7.72 3.74 27.87
C ALA A 152 7.01 4.44 29.05
N SER A 153 5.69 4.66 28.98
CA SER A 153 4.90 5.22 30.08
C SER A 153 4.55 4.20 31.18
N GLY A 154 4.96 2.94 31.05
CA GLY A 154 4.76 1.91 32.06
C GLY A 154 3.34 1.34 32.15
N VAL A 155 2.49 1.52 31.13
CA VAL A 155 1.09 1.07 31.14
C VAL A 155 0.85 -0.07 30.13
N SER A 156 0.26 -1.15 30.64
CA SER A 156 -0.53 -2.18 29.94
C SER A 156 0.13 -3.52 29.54
N PHE A 157 -0.74 -4.52 29.36
CA PHE A 157 -0.56 -5.92 28.96
C PHE A 157 0.60 -6.12 27.96
N TRP A 158 1.53 -7.04 28.27
CA TRP A 158 2.79 -7.23 27.52
C TRP A 158 3.68 -5.97 27.38
N GLY A 159 3.61 -5.04 28.34
CA GLY A 159 4.48 -3.85 28.38
C GLY A 159 4.14 -2.79 27.34
N GLY A 160 2.86 -2.58 27.01
CA GLY A 160 2.38 -1.51 26.10
C GLY A 160 2.65 -1.70 24.60
N ALA A 161 3.51 -2.68 24.24
CA ALA A 161 3.92 -2.96 22.87
C ALA A 161 2.81 -3.55 21.98
N LEU A 162 1.84 -4.26 22.57
CA LEU A 162 0.63 -4.74 21.89
C LEU A 162 -0.59 -4.00 22.45
N ASN A 163 -1.18 -3.10 21.66
CA ASN A 163 -2.35 -2.35 22.07
C ASN A 163 -3.40 -2.24 20.95
N TRP A 164 -4.59 -1.79 21.32
CA TRP A 164 -5.78 -1.74 20.46
C TRP A 164 -5.60 -0.92 19.17
N SER A 165 -4.65 0.03 19.12
CA SER A 165 -4.40 0.81 17.91
C SER A 165 -3.79 0.01 16.76
N ILE A 166 -3.31 -1.22 17.01
CA ILE A 166 -2.81 -2.15 15.99
C ILE A 166 -3.86 -2.48 14.92
N ILE A 167 -5.13 -2.40 15.29
CA ILE A 167 -6.27 -2.76 14.43
C ILE A 167 -6.26 -1.96 13.13
N GLY A 168 -5.81 -0.71 13.14
CA GLY A 168 -5.72 0.13 11.95
C GLY A 168 -4.73 -0.42 10.93
N ALA A 169 -3.49 -0.68 11.34
CA ALA A 169 -2.45 -1.24 10.47
C ALA A 169 -2.80 -2.66 9.98
N ALA A 170 -3.39 -3.48 10.84
CA ALA A 170 -3.83 -4.83 10.49
C ALA A 170 -4.95 -4.83 9.44
N LEU A 171 -6.02 -4.05 9.66
CA LEU A 171 -7.12 -3.97 8.70
C LEU A 171 -6.69 -3.31 7.38
N LEU A 172 -5.79 -2.32 7.43
CA LEU A 172 -5.22 -1.75 6.21
C LEU A 172 -4.45 -2.80 5.40
N THR A 173 -3.67 -3.65 6.07
CA THR A 173 -2.97 -4.78 5.42
C THR A 173 -3.96 -5.72 4.70
N VAL A 174 -5.08 -6.05 5.36
CA VAL A 174 -6.14 -6.89 4.76
C VAL A 174 -6.77 -6.21 3.54
N LEU A 175 -7.07 -4.91 3.62
CA LEU A 175 -7.58 -4.13 2.48
C LEU A 175 -6.62 -4.19 1.28
N PHE A 176 -5.33 -4.02 1.53
CA PHE A 176 -4.31 -4.04 0.48
C PHE A 176 -4.20 -5.41 -0.19
N ILE A 177 -4.34 -6.51 0.55
CA ILE A 177 -4.39 -7.87 -0.04
C ILE A 177 -5.56 -7.98 -1.02
N GLY A 178 -6.77 -7.58 -0.61
CA GLY A 178 -7.95 -7.60 -1.49
C GLY A 178 -7.77 -6.72 -2.73
N SER A 179 -7.25 -5.50 -2.56
CA SER A 179 -6.96 -4.58 -3.66
C SER A 179 -5.90 -5.13 -4.63
N THR A 180 -4.88 -5.81 -4.10
CA THR A 180 -3.82 -6.45 -4.89
C THR A 180 -4.38 -7.56 -5.75
N VAL A 181 -5.14 -8.48 -5.16
CA VAL A 181 -5.76 -9.62 -5.88
C VAL A 181 -6.66 -9.11 -7.00
N PHE A 182 -7.49 -8.10 -6.73
CA PHE A 182 -8.34 -7.50 -7.75
C PHE A 182 -7.54 -6.85 -8.88
N THR A 183 -6.53 -6.06 -8.54
CA THR A 183 -5.68 -5.37 -9.53
C THR A 183 -4.87 -6.34 -10.39
N GLU A 184 -4.35 -7.43 -9.80
CA GLU A 184 -3.67 -8.50 -10.54
C GLU A 184 -4.62 -9.28 -11.45
N SER A 185 -5.89 -9.47 -11.06
CA SER A 185 -6.87 -10.15 -11.91
C SER A 185 -7.07 -9.39 -13.23
N ILE A 186 -7.25 -8.07 -13.16
CA ILE A 186 -7.40 -7.20 -14.33
C ILE A 186 -6.13 -7.20 -15.19
N THR A 187 -4.96 -7.16 -14.55
CA THR A 187 -3.67 -7.16 -15.26
C THR A 187 -3.44 -8.49 -15.98
N SER A 188 -3.80 -9.61 -15.34
CA SER A 188 -3.64 -10.95 -15.90
C SER A 188 -4.55 -11.16 -17.11
N GLU A 189 -5.79 -10.63 -17.08
CA GLU A 189 -6.71 -10.66 -18.22
C GLU A 189 -6.15 -9.88 -19.43
N LYS A 190 -5.40 -8.80 -19.16
CA LYS A 190 -4.87 -7.92 -20.23
C LYS A 190 -3.52 -8.37 -20.80
N TYR A 191 -2.68 -9.01 -19.99
CA TYR A 191 -1.29 -9.29 -20.34
C TYR A 191 -0.94 -10.76 -20.06
N PRO A 192 -0.94 -11.65 -21.08
CA PRO A 192 -0.58 -13.06 -20.90
C PRO A 192 0.79 -13.27 -20.25
N ALA A 193 1.78 -12.46 -20.62
CA ALA A 193 3.14 -12.49 -20.03
C ALA A 193 3.19 -12.18 -18.52
N TYR A 194 2.11 -11.63 -17.94
CA TYR A 194 2.02 -11.36 -16.51
C TYR A 194 2.02 -12.65 -15.68
N ALA A 195 1.55 -13.78 -16.23
CA ALA A 195 1.61 -15.07 -15.56
C ALA A 195 3.05 -15.46 -15.20
N ASP A 196 3.99 -15.28 -16.11
CA ASP A 196 5.40 -15.62 -15.92
C ASP A 196 6.07 -14.70 -14.90
N TYR A 197 5.65 -13.43 -14.86
CA TYR A 197 6.08 -12.47 -13.86
C TYR A 197 5.54 -12.84 -12.46
N ARG A 198 4.27 -13.27 -12.36
CA ARG A 198 3.69 -13.76 -11.09
C ARG A 198 4.39 -15.00 -10.54
N ARG A 199 4.88 -15.90 -11.41
CA ARG A 199 5.62 -17.10 -10.98
C ARG A 199 6.99 -16.78 -10.39
N ARG A 200 7.64 -15.69 -10.84
CA ARG A 200 9.02 -15.36 -10.48
C ARG A 200 9.15 -14.30 -9.39
N THR A 201 8.24 -13.33 -9.34
CA THR A 201 8.36 -12.15 -8.48
C THR A 201 7.41 -12.24 -7.29
N SER A 202 7.86 -11.88 -6.07
CA SER A 202 7.00 -11.84 -4.88
C SER A 202 5.83 -10.87 -5.03
N MET A 203 4.67 -11.16 -4.43
CA MET A 203 3.49 -10.28 -4.56
C MET A 203 3.67 -8.95 -3.84
N LEU A 204 4.00 -8.99 -2.54
CA LEU A 204 4.07 -7.81 -1.67
C LEU A 204 5.47 -7.64 -1.06
N VAL A 205 5.93 -8.59 -0.24
CA VAL A 205 7.22 -8.49 0.45
C VAL A 205 8.36 -8.55 -0.58
N PRO A 206 9.22 -7.52 -0.69
CA PRO A 206 10.35 -7.52 -1.62
C PRO A 206 11.26 -8.73 -1.39
N TRP A 207 11.46 -9.53 -2.43
CA TRP A 207 12.29 -10.73 -2.37
C TRP A 207 13.02 -10.95 -3.70
N PRO A 208 14.24 -11.51 -3.71
CA PRO A 208 14.92 -11.86 -4.94
C PRO A 208 14.05 -12.76 -5.85
N PRO A 209 13.98 -12.48 -7.17
CA PRO A 209 13.11 -13.23 -8.06
C PRO A 209 13.56 -14.70 -8.16
N ARG A 210 12.60 -15.61 -8.23
CA ARG A 210 12.85 -17.03 -8.46
C ARG A 210 13.46 -17.23 -9.84
N ARG A 211 14.44 -18.13 -9.95
CA ARG A 211 14.98 -18.55 -11.25
C ARG A 211 13.86 -19.20 -12.05
N ALA A 212 13.76 -18.87 -13.34
CA ALA A 212 12.93 -19.66 -14.23
C ALA A 212 13.51 -21.07 -14.25
N SER A 213 12.72 -22.08 -13.90
CA SER A 213 13.09 -23.46 -14.21
C SER A 213 13.27 -23.51 -15.73
N ALA A 214 14.46 -23.91 -16.20
CA ALA A 214 14.64 -24.19 -17.61
C ALA A 214 13.61 -25.24 -18.00
N GLU A 215 12.65 -24.90 -18.85
CA GLU A 215 11.77 -25.89 -19.46
C GLU A 215 12.67 -26.88 -20.19
N GLN A 216 12.67 -28.14 -19.75
CA GLN A 216 13.19 -29.24 -20.56
C GLN A 216 12.32 -29.29 -21.82
N PRO A 217 12.90 -29.16 -23.02
CA PRO A 217 12.14 -29.32 -24.24
C PRO A 217 11.63 -30.77 -24.30
N ALA A 218 10.32 -30.94 -24.47
CA ALA A 218 9.70 -32.19 -24.88
C ALA A 218 9.70 -32.26 -26.41
#